data_AF-G4N8J3-F1
#
_entry.id   AF-G4N8J3-F1
#
_cell.length_a   1.000
_cell.length_b   1.000
_cell.length_c   1.000
_cell.angle_alpha   90.00
_cell.angle_beta   90.00
_cell.angle_gamma   90.00
#
_symmetry.space_group_name_H-M   'P 1'
#
loop_
_entity.id
_entity.type
_entity.pdbx_description
1 polymer ?
#
loop_
_entity_poly.entity_id
_entity_poly.type
_entity_poly.pdbx_seq_one_letter_code
_entity_poly.pdbx_strand_id
1 'polypeptide(L)'
;MAKSSKSSSEGSSTARPSSDSDEKFGLLNDEPVQQASRPSRLRWAVALLAASNLVCFGGLVYALRPAPPPTMVVYPPQPDWFPPQIPVKKVMHSEPLFGQEPNEESIAAWNSLLPKGRGWVHMRNKTALPDMPGLNQSLPEHIALPSVYHQLHCLYSTMRSYYDLLDIINKNHTKRELPKDPAWNKEHLNHCWDYLRQNIMCTADVTLEWHRWNEKVEDGWGYEHQCKDWDALTRWVLERRTSNNWGLLRGEGERIPLKDGEQ
;
A
#
# COMPACT_ATOMS: atom_id res chain seq x y z
N MET A 1 -26.69 42.11 75.08
CA MET A 1 -27.90 42.92 74.83
C MET A 1 -28.64 42.21 73.69
N ALA A 2 -29.72 41.46 73.95
CA ALA A 2 -31.11 41.92 74.07
C ALA A 2 -31.65 42.50 72.75
N LYS A 3 -32.75 42.05 72.13
CA LYS A 3 -33.80 41.03 72.47
C LYS A 3 -34.39 40.49 71.13
N SER A 4 -34.80 39.20 71.04
CA SER A 4 -36.21 38.69 70.99
C SER A 4 -37.04 39.16 69.77
N SER A 5 -37.87 38.37 69.06
CA SER A 5 -38.53 37.06 69.33
C SER A 5 -38.85 36.37 67.96
N LYS A 6 -38.91 35.02 67.79
CA LYS A 6 -40.06 34.09 67.99
C LYS A 6 -41.42 34.59 67.44
N SER A 7 -42.29 33.79 66.81
CA SER A 7 -42.32 32.37 66.34
C SER A 7 -43.39 32.26 65.22
N SER A 8 -43.92 31.14 64.67
CA SER A 8 -43.96 29.68 64.97
C SER A 8 -44.17 28.90 63.62
N SER A 9 -43.88 27.60 63.43
CA SER A 9 -44.72 26.39 63.66
C SER A 9 -46.22 26.53 63.31
N GLU A 10 -46.94 25.62 62.65
CA GLU A 10 -46.87 24.16 62.39
C GLU A 10 -47.42 23.89 60.93
N GLY A 11 -47.50 22.71 60.30
CA GLY A 11 -47.26 21.31 60.64
C GLY A 11 -48.34 20.38 60.04
N SER A 12 -47.93 19.22 59.52
CA SER A 12 -48.77 18.01 59.26
C SER A 12 -49.70 17.92 58.02
N SER A 13 -49.25 17.11 57.04
CA SER A 13 -49.88 15.82 56.63
C SER A 13 -51.23 15.71 55.87
N THR A 14 -51.17 14.81 54.88
CA THR A 14 -52.18 13.81 54.42
C THR A 14 -53.31 14.11 53.41
N ALA A 15 -53.31 13.26 52.38
CA ALA A 15 -54.45 12.61 51.68
C ALA A 15 -55.14 13.28 50.45
N ARG A 16 -55.30 12.45 49.40
CA ARG A 16 -56.21 12.59 48.24
C ARG A 16 -57.62 12.10 48.64
N PRO A 17 -58.72 12.52 47.95
CA PRO A 17 -59.23 11.88 46.71
C PRO A 17 -59.47 12.93 45.58
N SER A 18 -59.44 12.67 44.26
CA SER A 18 -60.11 11.71 43.33
C SER A 18 -61.50 12.14 42.84
N SER A 19 -61.68 12.16 41.49
CA SER A 19 -62.92 12.36 40.69
C SER A 19 -63.68 13.70 40.91
N ASP A 20 -64.37 14.29 39.92
CA ASP A 20 -64.86 13.73 38.65
C ASP A 20 -64.78 14.71 37.46
N SER A 21 -65.06 14.21 36.27
CA SER A 21 -65.08 14.94 34.99
C SER A 21 -66.33 15.82 34.79
N ASP A 22 -66.20 16.88 33.96
CA ASP A 22 -67.23 17.22 32.94
C ASP A 22 -66.68 18.16 31.85
N GLU A 23 -66.96 17.86 30.58
CA GLU A 23 -66.59 18.69 29.43
C GLU A 23 -67.76 19.59 28.97
N LYS A 24 -67.48 20.82 28.50
CA LYS A 24 -68.28 21.40 27.40
C LYS A 24 -67.57 22.45 26.55
N PHE A 25 -67.63 22.26 25.24
CA PHE A 25 -67.13 23.17 24.20
C PHE A 25 -67.94 24.48 24.09
N GLY A 26 -67.27 25.55 23.64
CA GLY A 26 -67.86 26.81 23.17
C GLY A 26 -67.03 27.42 22.02
N LEU A 27 -67.68 27.90 20.97
CA LEU A 27 -67.06 28.24 19.66
C LEU A 27 -66.58 29.70 19.53
N LEU A 28 -65.51 29.86 18.73
CA LEU A 28 -65.16 30.94 17.77
C LEU A 28 -65.62 32.39 17.96
N ASN A 29 -64.67 33.33 17.79
CA ASN A 29 -64.85 34.58 17.03
C ASN A 29 -63.49 35.01 16.43
N ASP A 30 -63.48 35.38 15.15
CA ASP A 30 -62.32 35.91 14.41
C ASP A 30 -62.41 37.44 14.27
N GLU A 31 -61.29 38.16 14.44
CA GLU A 31 -61.11 39.53 13.93
C GLU A 31 -59.74 39.67 13.21
N PRO A 32 -59.67 40.35 12.05
CA PRO A 32 -58.44 40.42 11.25
C PRO A 32 -57.54 41.60 11.65
N VAL A 33 -56.34 41.31 12.16
CA VAL A 33 -55.31 42.32 12.45
C VAL A 33 -54.51 42.68 11.20
N GLN A 34 -54.44 43.97 10.86
CA GLN A 34 -53.60 44.46 9.75
C GLN A 34 -52.11 44.27 10.05
N GLN A 35 -51.39 43.61 9.13
CA GLN A 35 -50.01 43.17 9.34
C GLN A 35 -49.00 44.16 8.74
N ALA A 36 -48.25 44.86 9.60
CA ALA A 36 -47.21 45.81 9.16
C ALA A 36 -46.07 45.11 8.42
N SER A 37 -45.62 45.68 7.29
CA SER A 37 -44.61 45.06 6.43
C SER A 37 -43.19 45.17 7.02
N ARG A 38 -42.55 44.01 7.19
CA ARG A 38 -41.22 43.88 7.82
C ARG A 38 -40.13 44.37 6.84
N PRO A 39 -39.20 45.27 7.23
CA PRO A 39 -38.27 45.91 6.29
C PRO A 39 -37.31 44.90 5.64
N SER A 40 -37.21 44.95 4.31
CA SER A 40 -36.49 43.95 3.50
C SER A 40 -35.01 43.80 3.87
N ARG A 41 -34.35 44.87 4.32
CA ARG A 41 -32.95 44.88 4.74
C ARG A 41 -32.67 43.91 5.88
N LEU A 42 -33.60 43.73 6.83
CA LEU A 42 -33.44 42.78 7.93
C LEU A 42 -33.45 41.32 7.43
N ARG A 43 -34.27 41.02 6.40
CA ARG A 43 -34.33 39.67 5.79
C ARG A 43 -33.01 39.34 5.08
N TRP A 44 -32.42 40.30 4.38
CA TRP A 44 -31.11 40.15 3.74
C TRP A 44 -29.96 40.01 4.76
N ALA A 45 -29.96 40.81 5.84
CA ALA A 45 -28.97 40.68 6.91
C ALA A 45 -29.00 39.30 7.58
N VAL A 46 -30.19 38.77 7.87
CA VAL A 46 -30.37 37.42 8.43
C VAL A 46 -29.93 36.34 7.43
N ALA A 47 -30.23 36.50 6.13
CA ALA A 47 -29.80 35.55 5.10
C ALA A 47 -28.27 35.50 4.94
N LEU A 48 -27.60 36.65 4.95
CA LEU A 48 -26.13 36.74 4.89
C LEU A 48 -25.48 36.14 6.14
N LEU A 49 -26.04 36.42 7.33
CA LEU A 49 -25.55 35.83 8.59
C LEU A 49 -25.73 34.30 8.60
N ALA A 50 -26.86 33.80 8.11
CA ALA A 50 -27.10 32.36 7.98
C ALA A 50 -26.11 31.70 6.99
N ALA A 51 -25.89 32.31 5.82
CA ALA A 51 -24.91 31.83 4.84
C ALA A 51 -23.48 31.82 5.42
N SER A 52 -23.08 32.87 6.13
CA SER A 52 -21.77 32.92 6.81
C SER A 52 -21.62 31.82 7.85
N ASN A 53 -22.64 31.58 8.69
CA ASN A 53 -22.60 30.49 9.67
C ASN A 53 -22.55 29.11 9.01
N LEU A 54 -23.25 28.89 7.90
CA LEU A 54 -23.17 27.63 7.14
C LEU A 54 -21.77 27.40 6.55
N VAL A 55 -21.12 28.43 6.02
CA VAL A 55 -19.73 28.36 5.52
C VAL A 55 -18.74 28.09 6.65
N CYS A 56 -18.86 28.81 7.78
CA CYS A 56 -18.01 28.58 8.95
C CYS A 56 -18.21 27.18 9.56
N PHE A 57 -19.45 26.70 9.62
CA PHE A 57 -19.76 25.34 10.10
C PHE A 57 -19.21 24.27 9.14
N GLY A 58 -19.35 24.46 7.82
CA GLY A 58 -18.75 23.56 6.82
C GLY A 58 -17.23 23.53 6.91
N GLY A 59 -16.58 24.68 7.10
CA GLY A 59 -15.14 24.78 7.32
C GLY A 59 -14.68 24.11 8.62
N LEU A 60 -15.44 24.28 9.71
CA LEU A 60 -15.18 23.62 10.98
C LEU A 60 -15.35 22.10 10.88
N VAL A 61 -16.42 21.62 10.25
CA VAL A 61 -16.65 20.19 10.00
C VAL A 61 -15.54 19.60 9.12
N TYR A 62 -15.02 20.35 8.15
CA TYR A 62 -13.88 19.94 7.33
C TYR A 62 -12.58 19.87 8.14
N ALA A 63 -12.28 20.90 8.94
CA ALA A 63 -11.08 20.95 9.79
C ALA A 63 -11.10 19.92 10.94
N LEU A 64 -12.28 19.52 11.40
CA LEU A 64 -12.48 18.47 12.40
C LEU A 64 -12.59 17.06 11.79
N ARG A 65 -12.43 16.89 10.46
CA ARG A 65 -12.32 15.54 9.88
C ARG A 65 -11.04 14.90 10.43
N PRO A 66 -11.12 13.73 11.09
CA PRO A 66 -9.92 13.00 11.45
C PRO A 66 -9.14 12.69 10.17
N ALA A 67 -7.84 12.97 10.18
CA ALA A 67 -6.96 12.47 9.13
C ALA A 67 -7.15 10.94 9.04
N PRO A 68 -7.21 10.35 7.84
CA PRO A 68 -7.26 8.90 7.72
C PRO A 68 -6.06 8.32 8.49
N PRO A 69 -6.28 7.35 9.39
CA PRO A 69 -5.18 6.80 10.17
C PRO A 69 -4.12 6.26 9.21
N PRO A 70 -2.81 6.47 9.49
CA PRO A 70 -1.76 5.88 8.68
C PRO A 70 -1.98 4.36 8.67
N THR A 71 -2.09 3.78 7.47
CA THR A 71 -2.31 2.35 7.27
C THR A 71 -1.08 1.56 7.71
N MET A 72 -0.98 1.32 9.02
CA MET A 72 -0.09 0.30 9.54
C MET A 72 -0.58 -1.05 9.04
N VAL A 73 0.20 -1.68 8.16
CA VAL A 73 -0.03 -3.04 7.70
C VAL A 73 0.23 -3.97 8.89
N VAL A 74 -0.84 -4.31 9.61
CA VAL A 74 -0.82 -5.36 10.63
C VAL A 74 -0.89 -6.68 9.89
N TYR A 75 0.25 -7.34 9.72
CA TYR A 75 0.30 -8.70 9.20
C TYR A 75 -0.47 -9.63 10.16
N PRO A 76 -1.33 -10.53 9.67
CA PRO A 76 -1.98 -11.52 10.52
C PRO A 76 -0.93 -12.45 11.16
N PRO A 77 -1.21 -13.05 12.32
CA PRO A 77 -0.32 -14.03 12.94
C PRO A 77 -0.02 -15.16 11.95
N GLN A 78 1.26 -15.32 11.60
CA GLN A 78 1.70 -16.34 10.65
C GLN A 78 1.99 -17.67 11.36
N PRO A 79 1.84 -18.82 10.68
CA PRO A 79 2.30 -20.11 11.19
C PRO A 79 3.79 -20.12 11.51
N ASP A 80 4.21 -21.02 12.41
CA ASP A 80 5.61 -21.21 12.81
C ASP A 80 6.52 -21.63 11.65
N TRP A 81 5.95 -22.28 10.64
CA TRP A 81 6.63 -22.69 9.41
C TRP A 81 6.77 -21.58 8.36
N PHE A 82 6.04 -20.47 8.49
CA PHE A 82 6.05 -19.40 7.49
C PHE A 82 7.29 -18.49 7.64
N PRO A 83 7.98 -18.08 6.55
CA PRO A 83 9.19 -17.27 6.67
C PRO A 83 8.95 -15.91 7.36
N PRO A 84 9.87 -15.43 8.23
CA PRO A 84 9.66 -14.22 9.02
C PRO A 84 9.68 -12.95 8.14
N GLN A 85 8.58 -12.19 8.15
CA GLN A 85 8.42 -10.93 7.42
C GLN A 85 8.78 -9.72 8.30
N ILE A 86 10.05 -9.62 8.74
CA ILE A 86 10.50 -8.51 9.61
C ILE A 86 10.88 -7.30 8.74
N PRO A 87 10.15 -6.16 8.80
CA PRO A 87 10.44 -5.01 7.95
C PRO A 87 11.70 -4.28 8.44
N VAL A 88 12.65 -4.05 7.52
CA VAL A 88 13.85 -3.24 7.75
C VAL A 88 13.92 -2.09 6.74
N LYS A 89 14.65 -1.03 7.08
CA LYS A 89 14.93 0.09 6.17
C LYS A 89 16.41 0.07 5.79
N LYS A 90 16.70 -0.02 4.48
CA LYS A 90 18.06 0.07 3.92
C LYS A 90 18.08 1.17 2.85
N VAL A 91 19.15 1.97 2.83
CA VAL A 91 19.46 2.84 1.69
C VAL A 91 20.30 2.03 0.71
N MET A 92 19.89 2.02 -0.57
CA MET A 92 20.64 1.35 -1.62
C MET A 92 21.81 2.23 -2.06
N HIS A 93 22.98 1.62 -2.18
CA HIS A 93 24.20 2.25 -2.68
C HIS A 93 24.78 1.33 -3.75
N SER A 94 25.48 1.86 -4.75
CA SER A 94 26.13 1.02 -5.75
C SER A 94 27.15 0.09 -5.08
N GLU A 95 27.04 -1.20 -5.36
CA GLU A 95 27.99 -2.24 -4.93
C GLU A 95 28.61 -2.85 -6.21
N PRO A 96 29.65 -2.22 -6.82
CA PRO A 96 30.14 -2.58 -8.15
C PRO A 96 30.55 -4.05 -8.32
N LEU A 97 30.98 -4.70 -7.22
CA LEU A 97 31.34 -6.11 -7.15
C LEU A 97 30.21 -7.05 -7.62
N PHE A 98 28.94 -6.66 -7.47
CA PHE A 98 27.80 -7.44 -7.95
C PHE A 98 27.40 -7.12 -9.39
N GLY A 99 27.80 -5.97 -9.92
CA GLY A 99 27.54 -5.56 -11.31
C GLY A 99 28.68 -5.89 -12.28
N GLN A 100 29.90 -6.11 -11.80
CA GLN A 100 31.08 -6.30 -12.64
C GLN A 100 31.10 -7.64 -13.40
N GLU A 101 31.99 -7.71 -14.38
CA GLU A 101 32.26 -8.93 -15.14
C GLU A 101 32.61 -10.14 -14.23
N PRO A 102 32.10 -11.36 -14.52
CA PRO A 102 32.35 -12.53 -13.71
C PRO A 102 33.84 -12.86 -13.54
N ASN A 103 34.35 -12.68 -12.33
CA ASN A 103 35.69 -13.07 -11.88
C ASN A 103 35.58 -13.79 -10.53
N GLU A 104 36.70 -14.28 -9.99
CA GLU A 104 36.69 -15.06 -8.74
C GLU A 104 36.00 -14.31 -7.58
N GLU A 105 36.26 -13.00 -7.45
CA GLU A 105 35.69 -12.14 -6.41
C GLU A 105 34.18 -11.92 -6.58
N SER A 106 33.72 -11.56 -7.79
CA SER A 106 32.29 -11.32 -8.05
C SER A 106 31.48 -12.61 -7.98
N ILE A 107 32.04 -13.74 -8.44
CA ILE A 107 31.43 -15.07 -8.30
C ILE A 107 31.33 -15.46 -6.82
N ALA A 108 32.38 -15.22 -6.02
CA ALA A 108 32.34 -15.45 -4.57
C ALA A 108 31.30 -14.57 -3.87
N ALA A 109 31.21 -13.28 -4.24
CA ALA A 109 30.23 -12.34 -3.71
C ALA A 109 28.79 -12.79 -4.02
N TRP A 110 28.47 -13.11 -5.27
CA TRP A 110 27.15 -13.64 -5.66
C TRP A 110 26.81 -14.95 -4.94
N ASN A 111 27.76 -15.88 -4.81
CA ASN A 111 27.56 -17.12 -4.05
C ASN A 111 27.28 -16.85 -2.55
N SER A 112 27.84 -15.79 -1.96
CA SER A 112 27.63 -15.47 -0.55
C SER A 112 26.23 -14.93 -0.21
N LEU A 113 25.46 -14.51 -1.22
CA LEU A 113 24.05 -14.11 -1.05
C LEU A 113 23.14 -15.30 -0.74
N LEU A 114 23.52 -16.51 -1.17
CA LEU A 114 22.74 -17.72 -0.94
C LEU A 114 23.21 -18.39 0.37
N PRO A 115 22.30 -18.73 1.30
CA PRO A 115 22.68 -19.44 2.51
C PRO A 115 23.16 -20.87 2.20
N LYS A 116 23.75 -21.54 3.20
CA LYS A 116 24.01 -22.98 3.12
C LYS A 116 22.72 -23.72 2.77
N GLY A 117 22.77 -24.64 1.82
CA GLY A 117 21.58 -25.27 1.23
C GLY A 117 20.93 -24.46 0.10
N ARG A 118 21.52 -23.34 -0.35
CA ARG A 118 21.06 -22.50 -1.47
C ARG A 118 19.67 -21.88 -1.31
N GLY A 119 19.16 -21.80 -0.08
CA GLY A 119 17.83 -21.27 0.24
C GLY A 119 16.74 -22.34 0.38
N TRP A 120 17.02 -23.60 0.04
CA TRP A 120 16.06 -24.70 0.19
C TRP A 120 15.77 -24.99 1.66
N VAL A 121 14.48 -25.13 2.00
CA VAL A 121 13.98 -25.42 3.35
C VAL A 121 13.16 -26.70 3.38
N HIS A 122 13.27 -27.44 4.48
CA HIS A 122 12.41 -28.60 4.76
C HIS A 122 11.15 -28.15 5.50
N MET A 123 10.00 -28.44 4.91
CA MET A 123 8.68 -28.07 5.43
C MET A 123 7.99 -29.34 5.92
N ARG A 124 7.71 -29.42 7.23
CA ARG A 124 7.01 -30.58 7.82
C ARG A 124 5.51 -30.36 7.78
N ASN A 125 4.76 -31.37 7.35
CA ASN A 125 3.30 -31.32 7.34
C ASN A 125 2.74 -31.48 8.77
N LYS A 126 2.75 -30.38 9.54
CA LYS A 126 2.32 -30.33 10.95
C LYS A 126 0.94 -29.69 11.15
N THR A 127 0.58 -28.74 10.30
CA THR A 127 -0.72 -28.05 10.32
C THR A 127 -0.94 -27.34 8.99
N ALA A 128 -1.92 -27.84 8.21
CA ALA A 128 -2.58 -27.14 7.10
C ALA A 128 -1.65 -26.26 6.23
N LEU A 129 -0.69 -26.90 5.53
CA LEU A 129 -0.10 -26.27 4.35
C LEU A 129 -1.24 -26.04 3.35
N PRO A 130 -1.43 -24.83 2.79
CA PRO A 130 -2.49 -24.57 1.82
C PRO A 130 -2.32 -25.44 0.57
N ASP A 131 -3.42 -25.75 -0.11
CA ASP A 131 -3.38 -26.40 -1.42
C ASP A 131 -2.59 -25.52 -2.40
N MET A 132 -1.49 -26.05 -2.92
CA MET A 132 -0.52 -25.32 -3.74
C MET A 132 -0.09 -26.20 -4.93
N PRO A 133 0.28 -25.63 -6.09
CA PRO A 133 0.70 -26.42 -7.25
C PRO A 133 1.89 -27.34 -6.92
N GLY A 134 1.76 -28.62 -7.29
CA GLY A 134 2.80 -29.63 -7.06
C GLY A 134 2.88 -30.21 -5.63
N LEU A 135 2.11 -29.68 -4.67
CA LEU A 135 2.17 -30.12 -3.28
C LEU A 135 1.36 -31.43 -3.06
N ASN A 136 2.05 -32.55 -2.84
CA ASN A 136 1.41 -33.82 -2.47
C ASN A 136 1.23 -33.93 -0.94
N GLN A 137 0.15 -33.37 -0.38
CA GLN A 137 -0.14 -33.37 1.06
C GLN A 137 -0.12 -34.75 1.76
N SER A 138 -0.12 -35.86 1.02
CA SER A 138 0.06 -37.21 1.58
C SER A 138 1.48 -37.46 2.13
N LEU A 139 2.46 -36.62 1.78
CA LEU A 139 3.84 -36.73 2.25
C LEU A 139 4.02 -36.05 3.63
N PRO A 140 4.88 -36.61 4.51
CA PRO A 140 5.13 -36.05 5.83
C PRO A 140 6.06 -34.82 5.80
N GLU A 141 6.91 -34.71 4.78
CA GLU A 141 7.85 -33.61 4.58
C GLU A 141 7.89 -33.18 3.11
N HIS A 142 8.13 -31.89 2.91
CA HIS A 142 8.26 -31.22 1.62
C HIS A 142 9.55 -30.41 1.56
N ILE A 143 9.98 -30.08 0.35
CA ILE A 143 11.10 -29.19 0.09
C ILE A 143 10.54 -27.94 -0.61
N ALA A 144 10.91 -26.76 -0.11
CA ALA A 144 10.48 -25.48 -0.68
C ALA A 144 11.65 -24.50 -0.82
N LEU A 145 11.52 -23.53 -1.70
CA LEU A 145 12.45 -22.42 -1.89
C LEU A 145 11.67 -21.10 -1.77
N PRO A 146 12.05 -20.17 -0.87
CA PRO A 146 11.53 -18.82 -0.89
C PRO A 146 11.90 -18.11 -2.21
N SER A 147 10.90 -17.55 -2.91
CA SER A 147 11.03 -16.98 -4.26
C SER A 147 12.19 -16.00 -4.44
N VAL A 148 12.54 -15.22 -3.42
CA VAL A 148 13.71 -14.33 -3.40
C VAL A 148 15.01 -15.03 -3.85
N TYR A 149 15.24 -16.30 -3.47
CA TYR A 149 16.43 -17.05 -3.86
C TYR A 149 16.38 -17.52 -5.31
N HIS A 150 15.19 -17.89 -5.81
CA HIS A 150 14.99 -18.20 -7.22
C HIS A 150 15.18 -16.94 -8.10
N GLN A 151 14.61 -15.81 -7.68
CA GLN A 151 14.78 -14.50 -8.32
C GLN A 151 16.27 -14.10 -8.41
N LEU A 152 17.05 -14.27 -7.32
CA LEU A 152 18.50 -14.05 -7.32
C LEU A 152 19.24 -15.01 -8.27
N HIS A 153 18.87 -16.29 -8.29
CA HIS A 153 19.46 -17.28 -9.21
C HIS A 153 19.20 -16.93 -10.68
N CYS A 154 17.97 -16.55 -11.03
CA CYS A 154 17.59 -16.12 -12.36
C CYS A 154 18.33 -14.84 -12.77
N LEU A 155 18.39 -13.83 -11.90
CA LEU A 155 19.10 -12.58 -12.18
C LEU A 155 20.59 -12.84 -12.47
N TYR A 156 21.29 -13.60 -11.62
CA TYR A 156 22.68 -13.99 -11.86
C TYR A 156 22.84 -14.81 -13.15
N SER A 157 21.90 -15.69 -13.47
CA SER A 157 21.93 -16.51 -14.69
C SER A 157 21.84 -15.65 -15.96
N THR A 158 21.03 -14.58 -15.96
CA THR A 158 21.00 -13.62 -17.09
C THR A 158 22.33 -12.89 -17.28
N MET A 159 22.93 -12.42 -16.18
CA MET A 159 24.25 -11.77 -16.20
C MET A 159 25.32 -12.72 -16.72
N ARG A 160 25.38 -13.95 -16.18
CA ARG A 160 26.35 -14.96 -16.57
C ARG A 160 26.23 -15.29 -18.07
N SER A 161 25.02 -15.53 -18.56
CA SER A 161 24.74 -15.86 -19.96
C SER A 161 25.09 -14.70 -20.92
N TYR A 162 24.88 -13.45 -20.51
CA TYR A 162 25.30 -12.28 -21.27
C TYR A 162 26.82 -12.22 -21.44
N TYR A 163 27.57 -12.43 -20.36
CA TYR A 163 29.04 -12.43 -20.40
C TYR A 163 29.60 -13.62 -21.18
N ASP A 164 29.05 -14.82 -21.01
CA ASP A 164 29.43 -16.00 -21.80
C ASP A 164 29.19 -15.78 -23.31
N LEU A 165 28.12 -15.07 -23.70
CA LEU A 165 27.85 -14.68 -25.09
C LEU A 165 28.83 -13.63 -25.62
N LEU A 166 29.17 -12.59 -24.83
CA LEU A 166 30.18 -11.61 -25.21
C LEU A 166 31.53 -12.28 -25.48
N ASP A 167 31.91 -13.23 -24.63
CA ASP A 167 33.15 -14.01 -24.76
C ASP A 167 33.19 -14.78 -26.08
N ILE A 168 32.09 -15.41 -26.47
CA ILE A 168 31.96 -16.14 -27.75
C ILE A 168 32.06 -15.18 -28.95
N ILE A 169 31.39 -14.02 -28.90
CA ILE A 169 31.43 -13.02 -29.98
C ILE A 169 32.84 -12.46 -30.15
N ASN A 170 33.49 -12.08 -29.05
CA ASN A 170 34.84 -11.52 -29.04
C ASN A 170 35.88 -12.52 -29.59
N LYS A 171 35.79 -13.80 -29.19
CA LYS A 171 36.67 -14.88 -29.71
C LYS A 171 36.46 -15.17 -31.19
N ASN A 172 35.24 -15.02 -31.70
CA ASN A 172 34.91 -15.27 -33.10
C ASN A 172 35.20 -14.08 -34.04
N HIS A 173 35.75 -12.97 -33.52
CA HIS A 173 36.02 -11.72 -34.26
C HIS A 173 34.82 -11.16 -35.04
N THR A 174 33.60 -11.54 -34.67
CA THR A 174 32.38 -11.08 -35.35
C THR A 174 32.09 -9.64 -34.95
N LYS A 175 32.24 -8.72 -35.91
CA LYS A 175 31.96 -7.28 -35.75
C LYS A 175 30.46 -6.99 -35.61
N ARG A 176 29.82 -7.50 -34.56
CA ARG A 176 28.52 -6.99 -34.13
C ARG A 176 28.76 -5.64 -33.46
N GLU A 177 28.15 -4.58 -33.99
CA GLU A 177 28.14 -3.31 -33.26
C GLU A 177 27.40 -3.52 -31.93
N LEU A 178 28.08 -3.25 -30.82
CA LEU A 178 27.45 -3.20 -29.50
C LEU A 178 26.50 -1.99 -29.45
N PRO A 179 25.38 -2.05 -28.69
CA PRO A 179 24.51 -0.90 -28.48
C PRO A 179 25.30 0.29 -27.95
N LYS A 180 25.20 1.43 -28.65
CA LYS A 180 25.87 2.70 -28.31
C LYS A 180 24.99 3.62 -27.45
N ASP A 181 23.73 3.25 -27.21
CA ASP A 181 22.82 3.97 -26.31
C ASP A 181 23.34 3.83 -24.85
N PRO A 182 23.57 4.93 -24.12
CA PRO A 182 24.01 4.89 -22.72
C PRO A 182 22.98 4.28 -21.75
N ALA A 183 21.74 4.01 -22.18
CA ALA A 183 20.76 3.21 -21.44
C ALA A 183 20.87 1.69 -21.71
N TRP A 184 21.71 1.25 -22.65
CA TRP A 184 21.80 -0.15 -23.10
C TRP A 184 23.24 -0.65 -23.32
N ASN A 185 24.24 0.05 -22.80
CA ASN A 185 25.64 -0.38 -22.82
C ASN A 185 25.97 -1.33 -21.65
N LYS A 186 27.19 -1.90 -21.67
CA LYS A 186 27.69 -2.83 -20.65
C LYS A 186 27.64 -2.22 -19.24
N GLU A 187 28.02 -0.95 -19.13
CA GLU A 187 28.04 -0.19 -17.88
C GLU A 187 26.64 -0.02 -17.28
N HIS A 188 25.62 0.22 -18.13
CA HIS A 188 24.22 0.30 -17.70
C HIS A 188 23.71 -1.04 -17.20
N LEU A 189 23.95 -2.13 -17.94
CA LEU A 189 23.55 -3.48 -17.53
C LEU A 189 24.19 -3.88 -16.20
N ASN A 190 25.48 -3.58 -16.02
CA ASN A 190 26.21 -3.80 -14.77
C ASN A 190 25.54 -3.09 -13.57
N HIS A 191 25.15 -1.83 -13.74
CA HIS A 191 24.38 -1.12 -12.72
C HIS A 191 22.98 -1.74 -12.51
N CYS A 192 22.29 -2.15 -13.57
CA CYS A 192 20.98 -2.77 -13.49
C CYS A 192 20.99 -4.09 -12.72
N TRP A 193 21.98 -4.97 -12.91
CA TRP A 193 22.08 -6.22 -12.16
C TRP A 193 22.29 -5.98 -10.66
N ASP A 194 23.14 -5.03 -10.27
CA ASP A 194 23.30 -4.65 -8.86
C ASP A 194 22.01 -4.01 -8.28
N TYR A 195 21.39 -3.09 -9.01
CA TYR A 195 20.15 -2.43 -8.56
C TYR A 195 18.98 -3.41 -8.41
N LEU A 196 18.80 -4.32 -9.37
CA LEU A 196 17.75 -5.35 -9.32
C LEU A 196 18.02 -6.36 -8.20
N ARG A 197 19.29 -6.77 -7.98
CA ARG A 197 19.69 -7.61 -6.84
C ARG A 197 19.31 -6.95 -5.53
N GLN A 198 19.64 -5.67 -5.34
CA GLN A 198 19.26 -4.93 -4.15
C GLN A 198 17.74 -4.79 -3.99
N ASN A 199 17.00 -4.61 -5.09
CA ASN A 199 15.54 -4.56 -5.06
C ASN A 199 14.94 -5.89 -4.61
N ILE A 200 15.35 -7.02 -5.22
CA ILE A 200 14.95 -8.39 -4.86
C ILE A 200 15.24 -8.69 -3.39
N MET A 201 16.42 -8.29 -2.88
CA MET A 201 16.77 -8.45 -1.46
C MET A 201 16.00 -7.50 -0.50
N CYS A 202 15.49 -6.37 -1.01
CA CYS A 202 14.76 -5.39 -0.21
C CYS A 202 13.26 -5.65 -0.15
N THR A 203 12.67 -6.21 -1.22
CA THR A 203 11.28 -6.69 -1.24
C THR A 203 11.17 -8.08 -0.65
N ALA A 204 12.20 -8.91 -0.85
CA ALA A 204 12.40 -10.24 -0.29
C ALA A 204 11.14 -11.11 -0.36
N ASP A 205 10.76 -11.52 -1.58
CA ASP A 205 9.61 -12.38 -1.79
C ASP A 205 9.74 -13.72 -1.05
N VAL A 206 8.94 -13.87 0.00
CA VAL A 206 8.91 -15.04 0.90
C VAL A 206 7.93 -16.13 0.44
N THR A 207 7.30 -15.96 -0.72
CA THR A 207 6.44 -16.99 -1.33
C THR A 207 7.21 -18.30 -1.44
N LEU A 208 6.58 -19.42 -1.04
CA LEU A 208 7.23 -20.72 -1.02
C LEU A 208 6.94 -21.50 -2.30
N GLU A 209 7.97 -21.67 -3.13
CA GLU A 209 7.93 -22.49 -4.34
C GLU A 209 8.28 -23.93 -3.97
N TRP A 210 7.37 -24.87 -4.25
CA TRP A 210 7.53 -26.28 -3.87
C TRP A 210 8.37 -27.04 -4.90
N HIS A 211 9.31 -27.88 -4.45
CA HIS A 211 10.05 -28.75 -5.35
C HIS A 211 9.11 -29.79 -5.99
N ARG A 212 8.97 -29.72 -7.32
CA ARG A 212 8.13 -30.64 -8.08
C ARG A 212 8.96 -31.84 -8.55
N TRP A 213 8.83 -32.98 -7.86
CA TRP A 213 9.60 -34.21 -8.11
C TRP A 213 9.57 -34.75 -9.56
N ASN A 214 8.58 -34.33 -10.36
CA ASN A 214 8.39 -34.70 -11.77
C ASN A 214 8.93 -33.67 -12.77
N GLU A 215 9.42 -32.51 -12.31
CA GLU A 215 9.93 -31.43 -13.15
C GLU A 215 11.45 -31.27 -12.97
N LYS A 216 12.13 -30.76 -14.01
CA LYS A 216 13.61 -30.63 -14.03
C LYS A 216 14.11 -29.24 -13.69
N VAL A 217 13.21 -28.26 -13.70
CA VAL A 217 13.48 -26.83 -13.55
C VAL A 217 12.27 -26.27 -12.82
N GLU A 218 12.49 -25.58 -11.70
CA GLU A 218 11.42 -24.80 -11.09
C GLU A 218 11.14 -23.59 -11.98
N ASP A 219 9.87 -23.37 -12.33
CA ASP A 219 9.46 -22.29 -13.22
C ASP A 219 8.93 -21.06 -12.47
N GLY A 220 8.68 -21.19 -11.17
CA GLY A 220 8.10 -20.16 -10.31
C GLY A 220 6.62 -19.87 -10.59
N TRP A 221 5.94 -20.64 -11.44
CA TRP A 221 4.57 -20.31 -11.88
C TRP A 221 3.50 -21.00 -11.03
N GLY A 222 2.40 -20.27 -10.80
CA GLY A 222 1.21 -20.78 -10.11
C GLY A 222 1.19 -20.56 -8.60
N TYR A 223 2.26 -20.02 -8.02
CA TYR A 223 2.30 -19.63 -6.61
C TYR A 223 1.63 -18.25 -6.40
N GLU A 224 1.01 -18.04 -5.24
CA GLU A 224 0.39 -16.76 -4.89
C GLU A 224 1.43 -15.81 -4.28
N HIS A 225 1.73 -14.70 -4.97
CA HIS A 225 2.69 -13.69 -4.55
C HIS A 225 2.00 -12.45 -3.95
N GLN A 226 2.58 -11.85 -2.91
CA GLN A 226 2.07 -10.60 -2.34
C GLN A 226 2.56 -9.36 -3.11
N CYS A 227 1.87 -9.05 -4.21
CA CYS A 227 2.16 -7.90 -5.06
C CYS A 227 1.64 -6.56 -4.49
N LYS A 228 2.11 -5.45 -5.06
CA LYS A 228 1.43 -4.15 -4.97
C LYS A 228 0.44 -4.01 -6.12
N ASP A 229 -0.66 -3.30 -5.90
CA ASP A 229 -1.65 -3.00 -6.95
C ASP A 229 -1.00 -2.16 -8.06
N TRP A 230 -0.77 -2.82 -9.20
CA TRP A 230 -0.15 -2.22 -10.38
C TRP A 230 -1.03 -1.12 -10.98
N ASP A 231 -2.34 -1.34 -11.08
CA ASP A 231 -3.26 -0.39 -11.69
C ASP A 231 -3.46 0.86 -10.82
N ALA A 232 -3.43 0.71 -9.49
CA ALA A 232 -3.40 1.85 -8.57
C ALA A 232 -2.10 2.65 -8.69
N LEU A 233 -0.95 1.98 -8.78
CA LEU A 233 0.33 2.64 -9.03
C LEU A 233 0.34 3.35 -10.39
N THR A 234 -0.09 2.69 -11.46
CA THR A 234 -0.13 3.24 -12.82
C THR A 234 -1.06 4.43 -12.90
N ARG A 235 -2.27 4.38 -12.31
CA ARG A 235 -3.17 5.56 -12.23
C ARG A 235 -2.51 6.72 -11.48
N TRP A 236 -1.89 6.46 -10.34
CA TRP A 236 -1.18 7.48 -9.56
C TRP A 236 -0.02 8.13 -10.35
N VAL A 237 0.71 7.34 -11.15
CA VAL A 237 1.77 7.83 -12.04
C VAL A 237 1.19 8.64 -13.21
N LEU A 238 0.12 8.17 -13.85
CA LEU A 238 -0.51 8.87 -14.98
C LEU A 238 -1.04 10.25 -14.59
N GLU A 239 -1.64 10.37 -13.41
CA GLU A 239 -2.06 11.64 -12.79
C GLU A 239 -0.91 12.62 -12.54
N ARG A 240 0.35 12.15 -12.46
CA ARG A 240 1.53 12.94 -12.03
C ARG A 240 2.70 12.86 -13.01
N ARG A 241 2.43 12.40 -14.25
CA ARG A 241 3.45 12.18 -15.28
C ARG A 241 4.06 13.50 -15.73
N THR A 242 5.38 13.53 -15.90
CA THR A 242 6.12 14.73 -16.34
C THR A 242 6.23 14.86 -17.86
N SER A 243 5.74 13.87 -18.61
CA SER A 243 5.64 13.88 -20.08
C SER A 243 4.59 12.88 -20.54
N ASN A 244 4.11 13.00 -21.79
CA ASN A 244 3.31 11.96 -22.44
C ASN A 244 4.17 10.99 -23.28
N ASN A 245 5.49 10.91 -23.01
CA ASN A 245 6.35 9.89 -23.62
C ASN A 245 5.90 8.49 -23.13
N TRP A 246 5.92 7.50 -24.02
CA TRP A 246 5.53 6.12 -23.73
C TRP A 246 6.55 5.13 -24.30
N GLY A 247 6.49 3.88 -23.85
CA GLY A 247 7.43 2.82 -24.22
C GLY A 247 8.61 2.66 -23.27
N LEU A 248 9.33 1.53 -23.37
CA LEU A 248 10.50 1.21 -22.56
C LEU A 248 11.81 1.80 -23.13
N LEU A 249 11.85 2.03 -24.45
CA LEU A 249 13.04 2.45 -25.18
C LEU A 249 13.05 3.98 -25.35
N ARG A 250 14.14 4.63 -24.95
CA ARG A 250 14.27 6.09 -25.06
C ARG A 250 14.30 6.51 -26.53
N GLY A 251 13.24 7.18 -26.97
CA GLY A 251 13.12 7.70 -28.33
C GLY A 251 12.31 6.81 -29.28
N GLU A 252 11.87 5.63 -28.85
CA GLU A 252 10.88 4.83 -29.59
C GLU A 252 9.47 5.14 -29.06
N GLY A 253 8.89 6.23 -29.58
CA GLY A 253 7.57 6.72 -29.19
C GLY A 253 7.39 8.16 -29.62
N GLU A 254 6.15 8.57 -29.92
CA GLU A 254 5.85 9.97 -30.22
C GLU A 254 6.06 10.83 -28.96
N ARG A 255 6.90 11.87 -29.07
CA ARG A 255 7.05 12.86 -27.99
C ARG A 255 5.84 13.78 -27.99
N ILE A 256 4.81 13.40 -27.25
CA ILE A 256 3.62 14.23 -27.05
C ILE A 256 3.94 15.21 -25.89
N PRO A 257 3.90 16.54 -26.11
CA PRO A 257 4.03 17.49 -25.01
C PRO A 257 2.86 17.37 -24.02
N LEU A 258 3.08 17.70 -22.75
CA LEU A 258 1.95 17.99 -21.85
C LEU A 258 1.29 19.29 -22.33
N LYS A 259 -0.04 19.35 -22.35
CA LYS A 259 -0.75 20.61 -22.59
C LYS A 259 -0.71 21.47 -21.32
N ASP A 260 -0.66 22.78 -21.50
CA ASP A 260 -0.75 23.72 -20.40
C ASP A 260 -2.08 23.50 -19.64
N GLY A 261 -1.98 23.13 -18.35
CA GLY A 261 -3.13 22.86 -17.48
C GLY A 261 -3.48 21.39 -17.24
N GLU A 262 -2.72 20.41 -17.75
CA GLU A 262 -2.89 18.97 -17.43
C GLU A 262 -1.99 18.49 -16.26
N GLN A 263 -1.74 19.35 -15.26
CA GLN A 263 -0.94 19.06 -14.04
C GLN A 263 -1.83 18.87 -12.80
#